data_AF-A0A8B3N988-F1
#
_entry.id   AF-A0A8B3N988-F1
#
_cell.length_a   1.000
_cell.length_b   1.000
_cell.length_c   1.000
_cell.angle_alpha   90.00
_cell.angle_beta   90.00
_cell.angle_gamma   90.00
#
_symmetry.space_group_name_H-M   'P 1'
#
loop_
_entity.id
_entity.type
_entity.pdbx_description
1 polymer ?
#
loop_
_entity_poly.entity_id
_entity_poly.type
_entity_poly.pdbx_seq_one_letter_code
_entity_poly.pdbx_strand_id
1 'polypeptide(L)'
;NALYPCIGTALLIYVGQNTPSTVATRMLEVRPLVWIGLISYSLYLVHWPLNAFAHYLSFQKLDPLMTGAMLVASLALAAFSWKFVEQPFRQKRAFTSPGPIFAFSALAIVVLCAGGAAGALGNGFPQRFPDYVQRRISVGDWRNGICFNEGTSRIESWNMEDCTRTSGFPTTVFLWGDSFAAHYVSGLGANINRLQANIVEYTYASCAPILYYYPYDRLDCVRFNRKALDVILEADIKTVILSGRWSDYEVRGFDGLQQTIATLRALGLRVFVIGQSPQFPTDVRK
;
A
#
# COMPACT_ATOMS: atom_id res chain seq x y z
N ASN A 1 -6.29 -18.54 13.29
CA ASN A 1 -6.49 -19.72 14.18
C ASN A 1 -5.72 -20.91 13.64
N ALA A 2 -4.55 -21.21 14.21
CA ALA A 2 -3.72 -22.38 13.84
C ALA A 2 -3.95 -23.61 14.74
N LEU A 3 -4.73 -23.47 15.82
CA LEU A 3 -4.93 -24.52 16.81
C LEU A 3 -5.64 -25.76 16.25
N TYR A 4 -6.74 -25.57 15.52
CA TYR A 4 -7.53 -26.66 14.93
C TYR A 4 -6.73 -27.56 13.97
N PRO A 5 -5.98 -27.04 12.97
CA PRO A 5 -5.17 -27.89 12.09
C PRO A 5 -4.02 -28.59 12.84
N CYS A 6 -3.42 -27.96 13.86
CA CYS A 6 -2.40 -28.59 14.68
C CYS A 6 -2.95 -29.79 15.48
N ILE A 7 -4.11 -29.62 16.12
CA ILE A 7 -4.78 -30.73 16.85
C ILE A 7 -5.15 -31.85 15.88
N GLY A 8 -5.74 -31.52 14.72
CA GLY A 8 -6.06 -32.51 13.69
C GLY A 8 -4.84 -33.30 13.22
N THR A 9 -3.71 -32.62 13.00
CA THR A 9 -2.44 -33.26 12.61
C THR A 9 -1.91 -34.17 13.72
N ALA A 10 -1.94 -33.72 14.98
CA ALA A 10 -1.50 -34.53 16.12
C ALA A 10 -2.33 -35.81 16.28
N LEU A 11 -3.66 -35.72 16.12
CA LEU A 11 -4.55 -36.88 16.15
C LEU A 11 -4.27 -37.86 15.01
N LEU A 12 -4.04 -37.36 13.79
CA LEU A 12 -3.68 -38.20 12.64
C LEU A 12 -2.36 -38.96 12.86
N ILE A 13 -1.35 -38.29 13.41
CA ILE A 13 -0.07 -38.93 13.76
C ILE A 13 -0.27 -39.98 14.87
N TYR A 14 -1.05 -39.65 15.91
CA TYR A 14 -1.32 -40.56 17.02
C TYR A 14 -2.04 -41.85 16.59
N VAL A 15 -3.07 -41.72 15.73
CA VAL A 15 -3.79 -42.88 15.19
C VAL A 15 -2.91 -43.70 14.25
N GLY A 16 -2.11 -43.04 13.40
CA GLY A 16 -1.20 -43.71 12.47
C GLY A 16 -0.10 -44.55 13.13
N GLN A 17 0.29 -44.23 14.37
CA GLN A 17 1.28 -45.00 15.13
C GLN A 17 0.72 -46.27 15.77
N ASN A 18 -0.58 -46.33 16.07
CA ASN A 18 -1.17 -47.33 16.97
C ASN A 18 -2.16 -48.28 16.29
N THR A 19 -2.44 -48.15 14.99
CA THR A 19 -3.47 -48.92 14.28
C THR A 19 -2.95 -49.45 12.93
N PRO A 20 -3.33 -50.68 12.49
CA PRO A 20 -2.99 -51.16 11.15
C PRO A 20 -3.45 -50.19 10.06
N SER A 21 -2.62 -50.03 9.03
CA SER A 21 -2.72 -48.97 8.02
C SER A 21 -4.14 -48.79 7.44
N THR A 22 -4.82 -47.75 7.89
CA THR A 22 -6.10 -47.31 7.32
C THR A 22 -5.89 -46.77 5.90
N VAL A 23 -6.97 -46.65 5.11
CA VAL A 23 -6.87 -46.07 3.75
C VAL A 23 -6.32 -44.64 3.82
N ALA A 24 -6.76 -43.86 4.80
CA ALA A 24 -6.32 -42.48 5.01
C ALA A 24 -4.82 -42.40 5.34
N THR A 25 -4.30 -43.24 6.23
CA THR A 25 -2.86 -43.25 6.54
C THR A 25 -2.03 -43.70 5.35
N ARG A 26 -2.48 -44.71 4.58
CA ARG A 26 -1.81 -45.13 3.34
C ARG A 26 -1.74 -44.03 2.28
N MET A 27 -2.78 -43.22 2.16
CA MET A 27 -2.78 -42.08 1.24
C MET A 27 -1.79 -40.99 1.67
N LEU A 28 -1.64 -40.75 2.98
CA LEU A 28 -0.73 -39.73 3.52
C LEU A 28 0.74 -40.19 3.56
N GLU A 29 0.98 -41.50 3.60
CA GLU A 29 2.32 -42.10 3.62
C GLU A 29 2.97 -42.24 2.24
N VAL A 30 2.28 -41.85 1.16
CA VAL A 30 2.87 -41.89 -0.19
C VAL A 30 4.12 -41.03 -0.26
N ARG A 31 5.17 -41.59 -0.86
CA ARG A 31 6.52 -40.99 -0.91
C ARG A 31 6.53 -39.50 -1.35
N PRO A 32 5.75 -39.06 -2.35
CA PRO A 32 5.73 -37.65 -2.74
C PRO A 32 5.21 -36.71 -1.65
N LEU A 33 4.14 -37.09 -0.94
CA LEU A 33 3.57 -36.26 0.13
C LEU A 33 4.52 -36.17 1.33
N VAL A 34 5.13 -37.29 1.70
CA VAL A 34 6.16 -37.32 2.75
C VAL A 34 7.35 -36.45 2.36
N TRP A 35 7.80 -36.52 1.10
CA TRP A 35 8.92 -35.72 0.60
C TRP A 35 8.62 -34.21 0.64
N ILE A 36 7.42 -33.78 0.25
CA ILE A 36 6.98 -32.39 0.39
C ILE A 36 7.01 -31.96 1.86
N GLY A 37 6.52 -32.83 2.76
CA GLY A 37 6.58 -32.59 4.20
C GLY A 37 8.02 -32.40 4.71
N LEU A 38 8.97 -33.20 4.22
CA LEU A 38 10.38 -33.11 4.60
C LEU A 38 11.03 -31.79 4.19
N ILE A 39 10.71 -31.25 3.02
CA ILE A 39 11.28 -29.98 2.53
C ILE A 39 10.46 -28.75 2.97
N SER A 40 9.34 -28.94 3.67
CA SER A 40 8.34 -27.89 3.91
C SER A 40 8.90 -26.65 4.61
N TYR A 41 9.81 -26.81 5.57
CA TYR A 41 10.45 -25.69 6.25
C TYR A 41 11.35 -24.88 5.30
N SER A 42 12.23 -25.56 4.58
CA SER A 42 13.06 -24.94 3.54
C SER A 42 12.21 -24.25 2.45
N LEU A 43 11.10 -24.87 2.04
CA LEU A 43 10.15 -24.30 1.08
C LEU A 43 9.49 -23.03 1.61
N TYR A 44 9.05 -23.02 2.87
CA TYR A 44 8.49 -21.85 3.52
C TYR A 44 9.46 -20.65 3.48
N LEU A 45 10.76 -20.89 3.69
CA LEU A 45 11.77 -19.82 3.67
C LEU A 45 12.01 -19.23 2.27
N VAL A 46 12.03 -20.04 1.21
CA VAL A 46 12.49 -19.60 -0.12
C VAL A 46 11.37 -19.14 -1.05
N HIS A 47 10.16 -19.72 -0.94
CA HIS A 47 9.08 -19.44 -1.89
C HIS A 47 8.62 -17.97 -1.82
N TRP A 48 8.55 -17.39 -0.62
CA TRP A 48 8.05 -16.03 -0.45
C TRP A 48 9.02 -14.96 -0.97
N PRO A 49 10.33 -14.98 -0.63
CA PRO A 49 11.29 -14.06 -1.25
C PRO A 49 11.30 -14.16 -2.77
N LEU A 50 11.30 -15.38 -3.33
CA LEU A 50 11.25 -15.58 -4.78
C LEU A 50 10.01 -14.91 -5.38
N ASN A 51 8.85 -15.10 -4.76
CA ASN A 51 7.60 -14.47 -5.18
C ASN A 51 7.63 -12.95 -5.08
N ALA A 52 8.10 -12.43 -3.94
CA ALA A 52 8.25 -11.00 -3.73
C ALA A 52 9.16 -10.39 -4.80
N PHE A 53 10.36 -10.94 -5.03
CA PHE A 53 11.29 -10.44 -6.04
C PHE A 53 10.73 -10.54 -7.46
N ALA A 54 10.06 -11.64 -7.82
CA ALA A 54 9.44 -11.76 -9.14
C ALA A 54 8.36 -10.70 -9.37
N HIS A 55 7.52 -10.43 -8.36
CA HIS A 55 6.53 -9.35 -8.43
C HIS A 55 7.19 -7.96 -8.51
N TYR A 56 8.21 -7.71 -7.69
CA TYR A 56 8.96 -6.45 -7.71
C TYR A 56 9.68 -6.21 -9.05
N LEU A 57 10.23 -7.24 -9.69
CA LEU A 57 10.95 -7.10 -10.96
C LEU A 57 10.02 -7.07 -12.18
N SER A 58 8.90 -7.77 -12.12
CA SER A 58 7.97 -7.87 -13.26
C SER A 58 7.07 -6.63 -13.36
N PHE A 59 6.76 -5.97 -12.24
CA PHE A 59 5.87 -4.79 -12.17
C PHE A 59 4.49 -4.99 -12.84
N GLN A 60 4.11 -6.23 -13.13
CA GLN A 60 2.87 -6.64 -13.79
C GLN A 60 2.36 -7.95 -13.17
N LYS A 61 1.12 -8.34 -13.48
CA LYS A 61 0.61 -9.66 -13.13
C LYS A 61 1.54 -10.73 -13.74
N LEU A 62 1.94 -11.68 -12.92
CA LEU A 62 2.78 -12.79 -13.36
C LEU A 62 1.97 -13.67 -14.31
N ASP A 63 2.53 -13.93 -15.48
CA ASP A 63 1.98 -14.89 -16.45
C ASP A 63 1.98 -16.30 -15.84
N PRO A 64 0.93 -17.13 -16.05
CA PRO A 64 0.89 -18.52 -15.62
C PRO A 64 2.17 -19.32 -15.84
N LEU A 65 2.90 -19.08 -16.94
CA LEU A 65 4.18 -19.73 -17.21
C LEU A 65 5.25 -19.34 -16.19
N MET A 66 5.34 -18.05 -15.85
CA MET A 66 6.27 -17.53 -14.84
C MET A 66 5.91 -18.07 -13.45
N THR A 67 4.62 -18.09 -13.10
CA THR A 67 4.16 -18.70 -11.85
C THR A 67 4.54 -20.17 -11.74
N GLY A 68 4.38 -20.94 -12.83
CA GLY A 68 4.83 -22.34 -12.90
C GLY A 68 6.34 -22.48 -12.72
N ALA A 69 7.13 -21.64 -13.39
CA ALA A 69 8.59 -21.63 -13.26
C ALA A 69 9.03 -21.32 -11.83
N MET A 70 8.37 -20.38 -11.16
CA MET A 70 8.65 -20.00 -9.77
C MET A 70 8.30 -21.11 -8.77
N LEU A 71 7.21 -21.84 -9.01
CA LEU A 71 6.87 -23.01 -8.20
C LEU A 71 7.98 -24.08 -8.28
N VAL A 72 8.41 -24.39 -9.50
CA VAL A 72 9.50 -25.36 -9.74
C VAL A 72 10.80 -24.88 -9.13
N ALA A 73 11.16 -23.61 -9.30
CA ALA A 73 12.35 -23.01 -8.70
C ALA A 73 12.30 -23.05 -7.17
N SER A 74 11.15 -22.75 -6.57
CA SER A 74 10.94 -22.82 -5.11
C SER A 74 11.14 -24.24 -4.58
N LEU A 75 10.58 -25.24 -5.26
CA LEU A 75 10.75 -26.65 -4.89
C LEU A 75 12.21 -27.11 -5.04
N ALA A 76 12.89 -26.70 -6.11
CA ALA A 76 14.30 -27.04 -6.35
C ALA A 76 15.22 -26.41 -5.29
N LEU A 77 15.04 -25.12 -5.00
CA LEU A 77 15.79 -24.42 -3.96
C LEU A 77 15.50 -24.99 -2.57
N ALA A 78 14.24 -25.33 -2.28
CA ALA A 78 13.85 -25.97 -1.04
C ALA A 78 14.51 -27.34 -0.86
N ALA A 79 14.50 -28.18 -1.90
CA ALA A 79 15.14 -29.50 -1.87
C ALA A 79 16.67 -29.39 -1.69
N PHE A 80 17.29 -28.41 -2.35
CA PHE A 80 18.71 -28.11 -2.19
C PHE A 80 19.04 -27.66 -0.76
N SER A 81 18.30 -26.67 -0.25
CA SER A 81 18.43 -26.16 1.12
C SER A 81 18.23 -27.28 2.14
N TRP A 82 17.19 -28.10 1.96
CA TRP A 82 16.91 -29.21 2.85
C TRP A 82 18.07 -30.22 2.91
N LYS A 83 18.63 -30.59 1.76
CA LYS A 83 19.71 -31.60 1.69
C LYS A 83 21.06 -31.07 2.20
N PHE A 84 21.43 -29.84 1.83
CA PHE A 84 22.78 -29.31 2.05
C PHE A 84 22.90 -28.33 3.22
N VAL A 85 21.79 -27.77 3.67
CA VAL A 85 21.74 -26.87 4.83
C VAL A 85 21.04 -27.58 5.97
N GLU A 86 19.73 -27.83 5.83
CA GLU A 86 18.89 -28.29 6.94
C GLU A 86 19.34 -29.65 7.50
N GLN A 87 19.58 -30.66 6.66
CA GLN A 87 19.99 -31.99 7.11
C GLN A 87 21.32 -32.01 7.88
N PRO A 88 22.42 -31.37 7.41
CA PRO A 88 23.67 -31.30 8.16
C PRO A 88 23.54 -30.69 9.56
N PHE A 89 22.69 -29.67 9.73
CA PHE A 89 22.40 -29.09 11.04
C PHE A 89 21.48 -29.99 11.88
N ARG A 90 20.44 -30.59 11.29
CA ARG A 90 19.47 -31.45 12.00
C ARG A 90 20.09 -32.76 12.50
N GLN A 91 21.01 -33.35 11.74
CA GLN A 91 21.69 -34.59 12.10
C GLN A 91 22.95 -34.35 12.96
N LYS A 92 23.17 -33.12 13.45
CA LYS A 92 24.34 -32.71 14.27
C LYS A 92 25.70 -33.05 13.63
N ARG A 93 25.77 -33.17 12.30
CA ARG A 93 26.97 -33.64 11.58
C ARG A 93 27.95 -32.51 11.24
N ALA A 94 27.49 -31.26 11.17
CA ALA A 94 28.31 -30.15 10.66
C ALA A 94 28.87 -29.19 11.72
N PHE A 95 28.19 -29.02 12.86
CA PHE A 95 28.60 -28.04 13.88
C PHE A 95 28.29 -28.55 15.29
N THR A 96 29.23 -29.27 15.88
CA THR A 96 29.13 -29.79 17.26
C THR A 96 29.56 -28.77 18.31
N SER A 97 30.21 -27.67 17.91
CA SER A 97 30.66 -26.59 18.79
C SER A 97 29.91 -25.27 18.50
N PRO A 98 29.57 -24.48 19.53
CA PRO A 98 28.81 -23.24 19.37
C PRO A 98 29.61 -22.08 18.76
N GLY A 99 30.96 -22.12 18.84
CA GLY A 99 31.84 -21.03 18.41
C GLY A 99 31.64 -20.58 16.96
N PRO A 100 31.70 -21.47 15.96
CA PRO A 100 31.48 -21.12 14.56
C PRO A 100 30.08 -20.55 14.30
N ILE A 101 29.05 -21.06 14.98
CA ILE A 101 27.66 -20.58 14.82
C ILE A 101 27.57 -19.11 15.25
N PHE A 102 28.12 -18.76 16.41
CA PHE A 102 28.15 -17.38 16.88
C PHE A 102 28.99 -16.48 15.97
N ALA A 103 30.13 -16.96 15.45
CA ALA A 103 30.96 -16.20 14.52
C ALA A 103 30.22 -15.90 13.20
N PHE A 104 29.56 -16.90 12.59
CA PHE A 104 28.77 -16.70 11.38
C PHE A 104 27.57 -15.77 11.61
N SER A 105 26.92 -15.89 12.77
CA SER A 105 25.78 -15.04 13.13
C SER A 105 26.23 -13.59 13.34
N ALA A 106 27.35 -13.37 14.03
CA ALA A 106 27.94 -12.05 14.22
C ALA A 106 28.36 -11.43 12.89
N LEU A 107 28.99 -12.20 12.00
CA LEU A 107 29.36 -11.74 10.66
C LEU A 107 28.12 -11.33 9.85
N ALA A 108 27.06 -12.14 9.86
CA ALA A 108 25.82 -11.82 9.17
C ALA A 108 25.20 -10.51 9.69
N ILE A 109 25.18 -10.31 11.02
CA ILE A 109 24.71 -9.07 11.64
C ILE A 109 25.56 -7.88 11.17
N VAL A 110 26.89 -8.00 11.21
CA VAL A 110 27.80 -6.93 10.79
C VAL A 110 27.56 -6.54 9.33
N VAL A 111 27.41 -7.52 8.43
CA VAL A 111 27.12 -7.27 7.01
C VAL A 111 25.78 -6.55 6.82
N LEU A 112 24.72 -7.00 7.51
CA LEU A 112 23.40 -6.37 7.44
C LEU A 112 23.41 -4.94 8.00
N CYS A 113 24.06 -4.72 9.14
CA CYS A 113 24.21 -3.41 9.76
C CYS A 113 25.05 -2.47 8.88
N ALA A 114 26.14 -2.95 8.29
CA ALA A 114 26.96 -2.16 7.38
C ALA A 114 26.20 -1.75 6.13
N GLY A 115 25.42 -2.67 5.53
CA GLY A 115 24.55 -2.36 4.39
C GLY A 115 23.45 -1.35 4.74
N GLY A 116 22.81 -1.53 5.90
CA GLY A 116 21.79 -0.60 6.40
C GLY A 116 22.36 0.80 6.69
N ALA A 117 23.53 0.87 7.34
CA ALA A 117 24.23 2.12 7.63
C ALA A 117 24.68 2.83 6.36
N ALA A 118 25.22 2.10 5.38
CA ALA A 118 25.59 2.64 4.08
C ALA A 118 24.37 3.27 3.37
N GLY A 119 23.21 2.60 3.41
CA GLY A 119 21.96 3.14 2.87
C GLY A 119 21.47 4.38 3.63
N ALA A 120 21.49 4.35 4.97
CA ALA A 120 21.02 5.47 5.79
C ALA A 120 21.90 6.73 5.63
N LEU A 121 23.23 6.55 5.69
CA LEU A 121 24.20 7.64 5.57
C LEU A 121 24.34 8.13 4.12
N GLY A 122 24.08 7.27 3.14
CA GLY A 122 24.14 7.58 1.71
C GLY A 122 22.89 8.27 1.14
N ASN A 123 21.89 8.59 1.97
CA ASN A 123 20.55 8.99 1.51
C ASN A 123 19.94 7.97 0.51
N GLY A 124 20.15 6.69 0.78
CA GLY A 124 19.86 5.58 -0.10
C GLY A 124 21.04 5.24 -1.03
N PHE A 125 20.72 4.72 -2.22
CA PHE A 125 21.68 4.35 -3.26
C PHE A 125 21.29 5.06 -4.57
N PRO A 126 21.51 6.39 -4.69
CA PRO A 126 21.08 7.16 -5.86
C PRO A 126 21.74 6.69 -7.16
N GLN A 127 22.93 6.08 -7.08
CA GLN A 127 23.61 5.47 -8.23
C GLN A 127 22.81 4.31 -8.85
N ARG A 128 21.82 3.75 -8.14
CA ARG A 128 20.89 2.76 -8.70
C ARG A 128 20.04 3.33 -9.83
N PHE A 129 19.85 4.65 -9.85
CA PHE A 129 19.01 5.34 -10.81
C PHE A 129 19.74 6.53 -11.44
N PRO A 130 20.77 6.29 -12.26
CA PRO A 130 21.61 7.36 -12.81
C PRO A 130 20.83 8.36 -13.68
N ASP A 131 19.74 7.91 -14.30
CA ASP A 131 18.87 8.74 -15.14
C ASP A 131 17.73 9.43 -14.34
N TYR A 132 17.53 9.06 -13.08
CA TYR A 132 16.49 9.65 -12.23
C TYR A 132 17.03 10.90 -11.56
N VAL A 133 16.84 12.04 -12.23
CA VAL A 133 17.10 13.35 -11.63
C VAL A 133 16.13 13.50 -10.47
N GLN A 134 16.61 13.32 -9.23
CA GLN A 134 15.90 13.73 -8.02
C GLN A 134 15.84 15.26 -7.97
N ARG A 135 15.10 15.87 -8.89
CA ARG A 135 14.51 17.16 -8.58
C ARG A 135 13.51 16.83 -7.49
N ARG A 136 13.87 17.09 -6.22
CA ARG A 136 12.86 17.24 -5.19
C ARG A 136 11.98 18.38 -5.68
N ILE A 137 10.90 18.03 -6.36
CA ILE A 137 9.79 18.95 -6.52
C ILE A 137 9.42 19.26 -5.08
N SER A 138 9.55 20.51 -4.68
CA SER A 138 9.00 20.96 -3.40
C SER A 138 7.53 20.61 -3.49
N VAL A 139 7.14 19.48 -2.86
CA VAL A 139 5.75 19.07 -2.77
C VAL A 139 5.12 20.24 -2.03
N GLY A 140 4.27 21.02 -2.71
CA GLY A 140 3.90 22.31 -2.18
C GLY A 140 3.22 22.16 -0.82
N ASP A 141 3.25 23.23 -0.04
CA ASP A 141 2.64 23.26 1.28
C ASP A 141 1.11 23.04 1.18
N TRP A 142 0.66 21.83 1.53
CA TRP A 142 -0.77 21.47 1.66
C TRP A 142 -1.34 21.84 3.04
N ARG A 143 -0.53 22.47 3.91
CA ARG A 143 -0.87 22.74 5.31
C ARG A 143 -1.44 21.52 6.03
N ASN A 144 -0.64 20.45 6.03
CA ASN A 144 -0.99 19.18 6.67
C ASN A 144 -1.51 19.39 8.09
N GLY A 145 -2.65 18.77 8.38
CA GLY A 145 -3.32 18.82 9.67
C GLY A 145 -4.23 20.04 9.90
N ILE A 146 -4.26 20.99 8.97
CA ILE A 146 -5.20 22.13 8.97
C ILE A 146 -6.06 22.08 7.69
N CYS A 147 -5.45 22.16 6.51
CA CYS A 147 -6.16 22.23 5.23
C CYS A 147 -6.25 20.87 4.54
N PHE A 148 -5.14 20.12 4.55
CA PHE A 148 -5.10 18.71 4.19
C PHE A 148 -5.15 17.83 5.44
N ASN A 149 -6.29 17.18 5.68
CA ASN A 149 -6.44 16.26 6.81
C ASN A 149 -5.87 14.87 6.45
N GLU A 150 -4.94 14.37 7.28
CA GLU A 150 -4.31 13.06 7.10
C GLU A 150 -4.99 11.94 7.90
N GLY A 151 -6.06 12.25 8.62
CA GLY A 151 -6.81 11.37 9.52
C GLY A 151 -6.36 11.42 10.98
N THR A 152 -5.33 12.19 11.29
CA THR A 152 -4.80 12.40 12.65
C THR A 152 -5.28 13.72 13.28
N SER A 153 -5.72 14.68 12.47
CA SER A 153 -6.18 15.99 12.92
C SER A 153 -7.70 16.04 13.09
N ARG A 154 -8.13 16.80 14.10
CA ARG A 154 -9.54 17.13 14.33
C ARG A 154 -10.08 17.91 13.14
N ILE A 155 -11.30 17.61 12.68
CA ILE A 155 -11.93 18.34 11.57
C ILE A 155 -12.09 19.83 11.92
N GLU A 156 -12.26 20.13 13.20
CA GLU A 156 -12.42 21.47 13.74
C GLU A 156 -11.15 22.34 13.65
N SER A 157 -9.98 21.78 13.32
CA SER A 157 -8.78 22.59 13.09
C SER A 157 -8.83 23.35 11.76
N TRP A 158 -9.65 22.91 10.81
CA TRP A 158 -9.81 23.57 9.52
C TRP A 158 -10.47 24.94 9.69
N ASN A 159 -9.92 25.97 9.03
CA ASN A 159 -10.54 27.29 8.97
C ASN A 159 -10.33 27.95 7.60
N MET A 160 -11.26 28.81 7.22
CA MET A 160 -11.29 29.45 5.90
C MET A 160 -10.08 30.35 5.66
N GLU A 161 -9.64 31.09 6.68
CA GLU A 161 -8.54 32.05 6.56
C GLU A 161 -7.23 31.34 6.19
N ASP A 162 -6.88 30.28 6.93
CA ASP A 162 -5.67 29.53 6.68
C ASP A 162 -5.72 28.69 5.39
N CYS A 163 -6.91 28.23 5.02
CA CYS A 163 -7.08 27.33 3.90
C CYS A 163 -7.46 28.04 2.59
N THR A 164 -7.64 29.36 2.63
CA THR A 164 -7.61 30.19 1.42
C THR A 164 -6.16 30.31 0.94
N ARG A 165 -5.79 29.48 -0.03
CA ARG A 165 -4.40 29.33 -0.51
C ARG A 165 -3.97 30.44 -1.45
N THR A 166 -4.91 31.19 -2.01
CA THR A 166 -4.65 32.28 -2.95
C THR A 166 -5.62 33.43 -2.71
N SER A 167 -5.19 34.67 -2.98
CA SER A 167 -5.97 35.89 -2.71
C SER A 167 -5.85 36.90 -3.87
N GLY A 168 -6.67 37.95 -3.85
CA GLY A 168 -6.60 39.06 -4.80
C GLY A 168 -7.63 39.03 -5.93
N PHE A 169 -8.56 38.07 -5.93
CA PHE A 169 -9.63 37.97 -6.93
C PHE A 169 -11.02 38.08 -6.29
N PRO A 170 -12.04 38.53 -7.04
CA PRO A 170 -13.41 38.62 -6.53
C PRO A 170 -14.11 37.27 -6.45
N THR A 171 -13.64 36.26 -7.20
CA THR A 171 -14.23 34.93 -7.22
C THR A 171 -13.46 34.01 -6.29
N THR A 172 -14.18 33.26 -5.45
CA THR A 172 -13.62 32.19 -4.62
C THR A 172 -14.12 30.84 -5.11
N VAL A 173 -13.20 29.86 -5.17
CA VAL A 173 -13.45 28.49 -5.63
C VAL A 173 -13.07 27.53 -4.52
N PHE A 174 -13.97 26.59 -4.23
CA PHE A 174 -13.78 25.55 -3.21
C PHE A 174 -13.21 24.28 -3.84
N LEU A 175 -11.95 23.95 -3.56
CA LEU A 175 -11.30 22.71 -4.00
C LEU A 175 -11.53 21.62 -2.95
N TRP A 176 -12.40 20.67 -3.28
CA TRP A 176 -12.83 19.61 -2.38
C TRP A 176 -12.40 18.23 -2.88
N GLY A 177 -11.72 17.46 -2.04
CA GLY A 177 -11.39 16.08 -2.37
C GLY A 177 -10.35 15.39 -1.50
N ASP A 178 -9.69 14.38 -2.06
CA ASP A 178 -8.65 13.61 -1.37
C ASP A 178 -7.24 14.14 -1.67
N SER A 179 -6.21 13.31 -1.50
CA SER A 179 -4.82 13.62 -1.88
C SER A 179 -4.65 14.02 -3.36
N PHE A 180 -5.51 13.57 -4.27
CA PHE A 180 -5.58 13.96 -5.68
C PHE A 180 -6.29 15.30 -5.88
N ALA A 181 -6.97 15.85 -4.87
CA ALA A 181 -7.33 17.26 -4.88
C ALA A 181 -6.17 18.10 -4.34
N ALA A 182 -5.61 17.71 -3.19
CA ALA A 182 -4.51 18.43 -2.53
C ALA A 182 -3.31 18.65 -3.48
N HIS A 183 -2.98 17.66 -4.31
CA HIS A 183 -1.85 17.78 -5.23
C HIS A 183 -1.99 18.88 -6.29
N TYR A 184 -3.20 19.39 -6.55
CA TYR A 184 -3.44 20.45 -7.52
C TYR A 184 -3.22 21.84 -6.90
N VAL A 185 -3.19 21.98 -5.58
CA VAL A 185 -3.10 23.28 -4.89
C VAL A 185 -1.92 24.11 -5.39
N SER A 186 -0.73 23.51 -5.49
CA SER A 186 0.47 24.21 -5.94
C SER A 186 0.40 24.61 -7.42
N GLY A 187 -0.16 23.74 -8.26
CA GLY A 187 -0.31 24.00 -9.69
C GLY A 187 -1.35 25.07 -9.99
N LEU A 188 -2.51 24.99 -9.32
CA LEU A 188 -3.57 25.99 -9.41
C LEU A 188 -3.09 27.33 -8.84
N GLY A 189 -2.39 27.31 -7.69
CA GLY A 189 -1.77 28.48 -7.07
C GLY A 189 -0.76 29.18 -7.98
N ALA A 190 0.11 28.43 -8.66
CA ALA A 190 1.05 28.99 -9.62
C ALA A 190 0.39 29.60 -10.88
N ASN A 191 -0.89 29.33 -11.12
CA ASN A 191 -1.64 29.77 -12.30
C ASN A 191 -2.82 30.71 -11.97
N ILE A 192 -2.84 31.31 -10.77
CA ILE A 192 -3.96 32.16 -10.31
C ILE A 192 -4.31 33.30 -11.25
N ASN A 193 -3.34 33.92 -11.92
CA ASN A 193 -3.58 35.02 -12.86
C ASN A 193 -4.36 34.57 -14.11
N ARG A 194 -4.26 33.28 -14.47
CA ARG A 194 -5.05 32.68 -15.55
C ARG A 194 -6.44 32.25 -15.08
N LEU A 195 -6.53 31.75 -13.85
CA LEU A 195 -7.80 31.30 -13.25
C LEU A 195 -8.69 32.46 -12.79
N GLN A 196 -8.08 33.58 -12.39
CA GLN A 196 -8.72 34.76 -11.81
C GLN A 196 -9.65 34.44 -10.62
N ALA A 197 -9.21 33.54 -9.74
CA ALA A 197 -9.96 33.10 -8.57
C ALA A 197 -9.06 32.77 -7.36
N ASN A 198 -9.62 32.99 -6.17
CA ASN A 198 -9.08 32.54 -4.90
C ASN A 198 -9.42 31.06 -4.71
N ILE A 199 -8.46 30.26 -4.25
CA ILE A 199 -8.63 28.81 -4.07
C ILE A 199 -8.68 28.53 -2.58
N VAL A 200 -9.79 27.95 -2.14
CA VAL A 200 -9.95 27.41 -0.79
C VAL A 200 -9.70 25.91 -0.85
N GLU A 201 -8.71 25.44 -0.10
CA GLU A 201 -8.39 24.02 0.02
C GLU A 201 -9.24 23.36 1.11
N TYR A 202 -9.96 22.29 0.74
CA TYR A 202 -10.72 21.45 1.67
C TYR A 202 -10.49 19.98 1.34
N THR A 203 -9.40 19.41 1.86
CA THR A 203 -8.92 18.10 1.40
C THR A 203 -8.67 17.11 2.54
N TYR A 204 -8.94 15.82 2.30
CA TYR A 204 -8.74 14.74 3.28
C TYR A 204 -8.21 13.47 2.60
N ALA A 205 -7.00 13.05 2.98
CA ALA A 205 -6.36 11.80 2.59
C ALA A 205 -7.33 10.58 2.59
N SER A 206 -7.47 9.95 1.42
CA SER A 206 -8.35 8.79 1.18
C SER A 206 -9.85 9.03 1.37
N CYS A 207 -10.30 10.29 1.41
CA CYS A 207 -11.71 10.65 1.55
C CYS A 207 -12.22 11.32 0.26
N ALA A 208 -12.97 10.56 -0.56
CA ALA A 208 -13.56 11.07 -1.79
C ALA A 208 -14.52 12.24 -1.50
N PRO A 209 -14.64 13.26 -2.37
CA PRO A 209 -15.59 14.37 -2.19
C PRO A 209 -17.02 13.96 -2.57
N ILE A 210 -17.54 12.97 -1.85
CA ILE A 210 -18.84 12.36 -2.04
C ILE A 210 -19.57 12.43 -0.69
N LEU A 211 -20.73 13.10 -0.65
CA LEU A 211 -21.45 13.44 0.58
C LEU A 211 -21.70 12.25 1.51
N TYR A 212 -22.01 11.10 0.92
CA TYR A 212 -22.34 9.86 1.63
C TYR A 212 -21.31 8.76 1.36
N TYR A 213 -20.02 9.10 1.43
CA TYR A 213 -18.93 8.14 1.26
C TYR A 213 -18.44 7.56 2.59
N TYR A 214 -18.45 6.23 2.69
CA TYR A 214 -18.09 5.48 3.90
C TYR A 214 -16.81 4.65 3.66
N PRO A 215 -15.62 5.23 3.90
CA PRO A 215 -14.36 4.48 3.90
C PRO A 215 -14.19 3.68 5.20
N TYR A 216 -13.54 2.51 5.09
CA TYR A 216 -13.32 1.62 6.25
C TYR A 216 -12.27 2.17 7.22
N ASP A 217 -11.30 2.92 6.72
CA ASP A 217 -10.10 3.40 7.41
C ASP A 217 -10.17 4.89 7.79
N ARG A 218 -11.23 5.61 7.37
CA ARG A 218 -11.42 7.05 7.63
C ARG A 218 -12.82 7.33 8.19
N LEU A 219 -13.05 6.96 9.44
CA LEU A 219 -14.36 7.10 10.13
C LEU A 219 -14.94 8.51 10.05
N ASP A 220 -14.07 9.51 10.01
CA ASP A 220 -14.42 10.92 10.02
C ASP A 220 -14.75 11.51 8.65
N CYS A 221 -14.53 10.76 7.57
CA CYS A 221 -14.74 11.24 6.20
C CYS A 221 -16.18 11.69 5.94
N VAL A 222 -17.18 10.96 6.44
CA VAL A 222 -18.59 11.33 6.30
C VAL A 222 -18.87 12.68 6.97
N ARG A 223 -18.32 12.89 8.17
CA ARG A 223 -18.48 14.15 8.91
C ARG A 223 -17.77 15.30 8.21
N PHE A 224 -16.56 15.07 7.71
CA PHE A 224 -15.81 16.03 6.91
C PHE A 224 -16.59 16.44 5.65
N ASN A 225 -17.10 15.48 4.89
CA ASN A 225 -17.87 15.75 3.67
C ASN A 225 -19.19 16.48 3.93
N ARG A 226 -19.87 16.23 5.06
CA ARG A 226 -21.05 17.03 5.44
C ARG A 226 -20.65 18.46 5.79
N LYS A 227 -19.57 18.65 6.55
CA LYS A 227 -19.08 19.98 6.92
C LYS A 227 -18.65 20.80 5.71
N ALA A 228 -18.21 20.16 4.62
CA ALA A 228 -17.94 20.83 3.35
C ALA A 228 -19.13 21.65 2.84
N LEU A 229 -20.36 21.11 2.91
CA LEU A 229 -21.56 21.85 2.51
C LEU A 229 -21.82 23.04 3.41
N ASP A 230 -21.71 22.85 4.73
CA ASP A 230 -21.90 23.94 5.69
C ASP A 230 -20.94 25.09 5.38
N VAL A 231 -19.66 24.78 5.14
CA VAL A 231 -18.64 25.78 4.78
C VAL A 231 -18.97 26.49 3.47
N ILE A 232 -19.36 25.76 2.43
CA ILE A 232 -19.72 26.34 1.13
C ILE A 232 -20.89 27.33 1.27
N LEU A 233 -21.91 26.95 2.06
CA LEU A 233 -23.11 27.77 2.26
C LEU A 233 -22.86 28.96 3.19
N GLU A 234 -22.16 28.75 4.32
CA GLU A 234 -21.82 29.80 5.30
C GLU A 234 -20.94 30.88 4.68
N ALA A 235 -20.00 30.51 3.80
CA ALA A 235 -19.08 31.43 3.14
C ALA A 235 -19.56 31.93 1.77
N ASP A 236 -20.81 31.64 1.38
CA ASP A 236 -21.44 32.03 0.11
C ASP A 236 -20.62 31.66 -1.14
N ILE A 237 -19.88 30.53 -1.11
CA ILE A 237 -19.06 30.11 -2.25
C ILE A 237 -19.96 29.59 -3.37
N LYS A 238 -19.79 30.11 -4.59
CA LYS A 238 -20.62 29.74 -5.75
C LYS A 238 -20.01 28.70 -6.68
N THR A 239 -18.72 28.41 -6.54
CA THR A 239 -17.99 27.49 -7.44
C THR A 239 -17.24 26.44 -6.66
N VAL A 240 -17.42 25.17 -7.03
CA VAL A 240 -16.79 24.00 -6.39
C VAL A 240 -16.04 23.18 -7.44
N ILE A 241 -14.81 22.80 -7.12
CA ILE A 241 -14.01 21.83 -7.88
C ILE A 241 -13.93 20.55 -7.08
N LEU A 242 -14.39 19.44 -7.67
CA LEU A 242 -14.27 18.10 -7.11
C LEU A 242 -13.08 17.40 -7.78
N SER A 243 -12.20 16.81 -6.98
CA SER A 243 -11.11 15.95 -7.46
C SER A 243 -10.91 14.77 -6.52
N GLY A 244 -10.49 13.63 -7.04
CA GLY A 244 -10.25 12.45 -6.24
C GLY A 244 -9.56 11.35 -7.02
N ARG A 245 -9.14 10.31 -6.32
CA ARG A 245 -8.60 9.10 -6.92
C ARG A 245 -9.71 8.22 -7.46
N TRP A 246 -10.38 8.68 -8.51
CA TRP A 246 -11.57 8.04 -9.09
C TRP A 246 -11.41 6.56 -9.43
N SER A 247 -10.21 6.10 -9.80
CA SER A 247 -9.93 4.67 -10.02
C SER A 247 -10.24 3.79 -8.82
N ASP A 248 -9.99 4.29 -7.61
CA ASP A 248 -10.21 3.52 -6.37
C ASP A 248 -11.72 3.51 -6.01
N TYR A 249 -12.48 4.46 -6.55
CA TYR A 249 -13.90 4.65 -6.26
C TYR A 249 -14.81 4.04 -7.33
N GLU A 250 -14.28 3.74 -8.53
CA GLU A 250 -15.01 3.08 -9.61
C GLU A 250 -15.64 1.75 -9.16
N VAL A 251 -14.92 0.97 -8.35
CA VAL A 251 -15.38 -0.33 -7.81
C VAL A 251 -16.65 -0.20 -6.96
N ARG A 252 -16.89 0.98 -6.37
CA ARG A 252 -18.08 1.27 -5.54
C ARG A 252 -19.21 1.96 -6.32
N GLY A 253 -19.02 2.21 -7.62
CA GLY A 253 -19.94 2.94 -8.48
C GLY A 253 -19.80 4.47 -8.36
N PHE A 254 -20.17 5.19 -9.42
CA PHE A 254 -20.14 6.66 -9.45
C PHE A 254 -21.45 7.32 -9.00
N ASP A 255 -22.45 6.55 -8.57
CA ASP A 255 -23.77 7.06 -8.17
C ASP A 255 -23.66 8.10 -7.04
N GLY A 256 -22.79 7.86 -6.06
CA GLY A 256 -22.56 8.81 -4.97
C GLY A 256 -21.97 10.14 -5.45
N LEU A 257 -21.07 10.11 -6.45
CA LEU A 257 -20.53 11.32 -7.08
C LEU A 257 -21.61 12.05 -7.88
N GLN A 258 -22.42 11.33 -8.67
CA GLN A 258 -23.53 11.90 -9.41
C GLN A 258 -24.55 12.57 -8.49
N GLN A 259 -24.92 11.91 -7.39
CA GLN A 259 -25.81 12.47 -6.38
C GLN A 259 -25.20 13.72 -5.72
N THR A 260 -23.90 13.70 -5.41
CA THR A 260 -23.21 14.88 -4.86
C THR A 260 -23.24 16.05 -5.83
N ILE A 261 -22.95 15.82 -7.11
CA ILE A 261 -23.01 16.86 -8.16
C ILE A 261 -24.45 17.40 -8.32
N ALA A 262 -25.45 16.52 -8.32
CA ALA A 262 -26.85 16.92 -8.42
C ALA A 262 -27.28 17.80 -7.23
N THR A 263 -26.91 17.41 -6.00
CA THR A 263 -27.16 18.21 -4.79
C THR A 263 -26.50 19.59 -4.87
N LEU A 264 -25.22 19.65 -5.24
CA LEU A 264 -24.51 20.93 -5.37
C LEU A 264 -25.16 21.84 -6.43
N ARG A 265 -25.52 21.29 -7.59
CA ARG A 265 -26.20 22.05 -8.66
C ARG A 265 -27.60 22.52 -8.26
N ALA A 266 -28.34 21.71 -7.50
CA ALA A 266 -29.66 22.09 -6.98
C ALA A 266 -29.57 23.28 -6.01
N LEU A 267 -28.43 23.44 -5.31
CA LEU A 267 -28.12 24.61 -4.49
C LEU A 267 -27.64 25.83 -5.30
N GLY A 268 -27.64 25.75 -6.63
CA GLY A 268 -27.21 26.84 -7.53
C GLY A 268 -25.68 26.95 -7.69
N LEU A 269 -24.92 25.95 -7.25
CA LEU A 269 -23.45 25.96 -7.34
C LEU A 269 -22.98 25.56 -8.74
N ARG A 270 -21.92 26.22 -9.21
CA ARG A 270 -21.17 25.80 -10.39
C ARG A 270 -20.18 24.71 -10.00
N VAL A 271 -20.35 23.51 -10.55
CA VAL A 271 -19.54 22.34 -10.20
C VAL A 271 -18.63 21.94 -11.36
N PHE A 272 -17.33 21.87 -11.08
CA PHE A 272 -16.31 21.30 -11.96
C PHE A 272 -15.80 20.00 -11.37
N VAL A 273 -15.52 19.01 -12.21
CA VAL A 273 -14.90 17.75 -11.80
C VAL A 273 -13.60 17.62 -12.56
N ILE A 274 -12.47 17.56 -11.85
CA ILE A 274 -11.19 17.20 -12.46
C ILE A 274 -11.16 15.69 -12.58
N GLY A 275 -10.91 15.18 -13.79
CA GLY A 275 -10.86 13.74 -14.06
C GLY A 275 -9.70 13.02 -13.37
N GLN A 276 -9.55 11.73 -13.65
CA GLN A 276 -8.53 10.90 -13.03
C GLN A 276 -7.14 11.39 -13.44
N SER A 277 -6.32 11.81 -12.48
CA SER A 277 -4.93 12.15 -12.73
C SER A 277 -4.21 10.93 -13.32
N PRO A 278 -3.29 11.09 -14.29
CA PRO A 278 -2.57 9.97 -14.90
C PRO A 278 -1.95 9.09 -13.82
N GLN A 279 -2.33 7.82 -13.80
CA GLN A 279 -1.67 6.82 -12.99
C GLN A 279 -0.76 6.02 -13.90
N PHE A 280 0.51 5.95 -13.52
CA PHE A 280 1.42 5.04 -14.20
C PHE A 280 1.06 3.62 -13.75
N PRO A 281 0.70 2.71 -14.66
CA PRO A 281 0.38 1.32 -14.31
C PRO A 281 1.60 0.56 -13.78
N THR A 282 2.78 1.17 -13.85
CA THR A 282 4.08 0.64 -13.47
C THR A 282 4.88 1.73 -12.77
N ASP A 283 5.52 1.37 -11.65
CA ASP A 283 6.66 2.10 -11.12
C ASP A 283 7.73 2.19 -12.21
N VAL A 284 8.28 3.38 -12.45
CA VAL A 284 9.12 3.65 -13.62
C VAL A 284 10.39 2.81 -13.52
N ARG A 285 10.51 1.79 -14.37
CA ARG A 285 11.80 1.15 -14.64
C ARG A 285 12.74 2.18 -15.27
N LYS A 286 13.82 2.50 -14.56
CA LYS A 286 15.16 2.09 -14.98
C LYS A 286 15.88 1.52 -13.77
#